data_AF-A0A662VM08-F1
#
_entry.id   AF-A0A662VM08-F1
#
_cell.length_a   1.000
_cell.length_b   1.000
_cell.length_c   1.000
_cell.angle_alpha   90.00
_cell.angle_beta   90.00
_cell.angle_gamma   90.00
#
_symmetry.space_group_name_H-M   'P 1'
#
loop_
_entity.id
_entity.type
_entity.pdbx_description
1 polymer ?
#
loop_
_entity_poly.entity_id
_entity_poly.type
_entity_poly.pdbx_seq_one_letter_code
_entity_poly.pdbx_strand_id
1 'polypeptide(L)'
;MVYFFTLPPVPWPYILINLNNPDIRYVLRYHKYIRAIIIDSGVEIFRNPDRFDYDGGFVEQLRRGLTLRDRIRRILRGVPIFLTIPDYCDDYRPYGLWLDDYDNIFRTLDSIMYALDKEPYRYYLIPIQGYNELPDSIEKSLEYLEAYGVLKTHKYYAVANLCVSRRVKTIVETLRIARAWLKNKHIHAFGISLRALRRAKNLINSFDSMAWTRPVNIRLLKA
;
A
#
# COMPACT_ATOMS: atom_id res chain seq x y z
N MET A 1 15.89 5.50 10.03
CA MET A 1 15.27 4.26 10.52
C MET A 1 14.12 3.90 9.59
N VAL A 2 13.94 2.62 9.25
CA VAL A 2 12.84 2.16 8.38
C VAL A 2 11.84 1.38 9.24
N TYR A 3 10.56 1.77 9.20
CA TYR A 3 9.51 1.11 9.97
C TYR A 3 8.98 -0.15 9.26
N PHE A 4 8.76 -1.23 10.01
CA PHE A 4 8.28 -2.50 9.48
C PHE A 4 6.84 -2.78 9.91
N PHE A 5 5.91 -2.73 8.96
CA PHE A 5 4.48 -2.98 9.17
C PHE A 5 4.14 -4.46 8.96
N THR A 6 3.42 -5.07 9.91
CA THR A 6 2.99 -6.48 9.84
C THR A 6 1.88 -6.75 10.87
N LEU A 7 1.39 -8.00 11.00
CA LEU A 7 0.33 -8.35 11.96
C LEU A 7 0.63 -9.66 12.72
N PRO A 8 1.74 -9.72 13.47
CA PRO A 8 2.22 -10.98 14.05
C PRO A 8 1.31 -11.45 15.21
N PRO A 9 1.42 -12.70 15.68
CA PRO A 9 0.63 -13.18 16.83
C PRO A 9 1.17 -12.69 18.20
N VAL A 10 2.08 -11.71 18.21
CA VAL A 10 2.76 -11.16 19.39
C VAL A 10 2.66 -9.63 19.39
N PRO A 11 2.85 -8.93 20.53
CA PRO A 11 2.83 -7.46 20.56
C PRO A 11 3.83 -6.84 19.57
N TRP A 12 3.35 -5.90 18.76
CA TRP A 12 4.11 -5.21 17.72
C TRP A 12 3.60 -3.77 17.53
N PRO A 13 4.47 -2.79 17.27
CA PRO A 13 4.06 -1.38 17.22
C PRO A 13 3.53 -0.88 15.87
N TYR A 14 3.88 -1.50 14.75
CA TYR A 14 3.52 -1.01 13.41
C TYR A 14 2.67 -2.04 12.68
N ILE A 15 1.37 -1.78 12.60
CA ILE A 15 0.40 -2.82 12.25
C ILE A 15 -0.10 -2.66 10.83
N LEU A 16 -0.11 -3.76 10.06
CA LEU A 16 -0.78 -3.84 8.77
C LEU A 16 -2.13 -4.55 8.93
N ILE A 17 -3.22 -3.96 8.46
CA ILE A 17 -4.55 -4.57 8.43
C ILE A 17 -5.03 -4.58 6.99
N ASN A 18 -5.35 -5.75 6.46
CA ASN A 18 -5.96 -5.87 5.15
C ASN A 18 -7.47 -5.63 5.22
N LEU A 19 -8.01 -4.78 4.35
CA LEU A 19 -9.42 -4.38 4.38
C LEU A 19 -10.40 -5.49 4.00
N ASN A 20 -9.99 -6.49 3.22
CA ASN A 20 -10.85 -7.61 2.85
C ASN A 20 -11.01 -8.63 3.97
N ASN A 21 -10.01 -8.76 4.84
CA ASN A 21 -10.07 -9.63 6.01
C ASN A 21 -9.48 -8.94 7.26
N PRO A 22 -10.18 -7.94 7.82
CA PRO A 22 -9.64 -7.10 8.88
C PRO A 22 -9.65 -7.82 10.24
N ASP A 23 -8.49 -8.00 10.87
CA ASP A 23 -8.40 -8.56 12.22
C ASP A 23 -8.29 -7.47 13.31
N ILE A 24 -9.45 -6.99 13.77
CA ILE A 24 -9.55 -6.01 14.85
C ILE A 24 -9.22 -6.63 16.22
N ARG A 25 -9.24 -7.97 16.37
CA ARG A 25 -8.98 -8.62 17.66
C ARG A 25 -7.55 -8.35 18.12
N TYR A 26 -6.60 -8.29 17.19
CA TYR A 26 -5.23 -7.87 17.47
C TYR A 26 -5.19 -6.47 18.07
N VAL A 27 -5.90 -5.51 17.47
CA VAL A 27 -5.97 -4.12 17.94
C VAL A 27 -6.51 -4.05 19.37
N LEU A 28 -7.60 -4.76 19.66
CA LEU A 28 -8.17 -4.82 21.01
C LEU A 28 -7.18 -5.39 22.03
N ARG A 29 -6.54 -6.51 21.69
CA ARG A 29 -5.61 -7.23 22.57
C ARG A 29 -4.35 -6.43 22.87
N TYR A 30 -3.76 -5.77 21.86
CA TYR A 30 -2.43 -5.16 21.97
C TYR A 30 -2.43 -3.63 21.84
N HIS A 31 -3.58 -2.97 22.01
CA HIS A 31 -3.75 -1.52 21.80
C HIS A 31 -2.65 -0.64 22.42
N LYS A 32 -2.13 -0.99 23.61
CA LYS A 32 -1.09 -0.23 24.32
C LYS A 32 0.28 -0.23 23.62
N TYR A 33 0.54 -1.20 22.75
CA TYR A 33 1.83 -1.33 22.04
C TYR A 33 1.82 -0.65 20.68
N ILE A 34 0.63 -0.39 20.13
CA ILE A 34 0.46 0.09 18.75
C ILE A 34 0.85 1.56 18.66
N ARG A 35 1.74 1.87 17.72
CA ARG A 35 2.26 3.22 17.42
C ARG A 35 1.80 3.75 16.07
N ALA A 36 1.48 2.89 15.11
CA ALA A 36 0.82 3.27 13.86
C ALA A 36 0.15 2.05 13.23
N ILE A 37 -0.87 2.31 12.41
CA ILE A 37 -1.57 1.29 11.62
C ILE A 37 -1.57 1.72 10.15
N ILE A 38 -1.37 0.77 9.23
CA ILE A 38 -1.75 0.88 7.82
C ILE A 38 -2.97 -0.01 7.61
N ILE A 39 -4.04 0.57 7.08
CA ILE A 39 -5.15 -0.16 6.47
C ILE A 39 -4.83 -0.26 4.98
N ASP A 40 -4.49 -1.46 4.54
CA ASP A 40 -4.25 -1.81 3.14
C ASP A 40 -5.58 -1.90 2.39
N SER A 41 -5.61 -1.37 1.16
CA SER A 41 -6.79 -1.33 0.28
C SER A 41 -7.28 -2.73 -0.08
N GLY A 42 -6.41 -3.73 -0.02
CA GLY A 42 -6.77 -5.11 -0.24
C GLY A 42 -6.76 -5.50 -1.72
N VAL A 43 -5.75 -5.08 -2.48
CA VAL A 43 -5.60 -5.40 -3.91
C VAL A 43 -5.42 -6.89 -4.20
N GLU A 44 -5.16 -7.74 -3.20
CA GLU A 44 -4.96 -9.18 -3.41
C GLU A 44 -6.19 -9.91 -3.95
N ILE A 45 -7.39 -9.32 -3.87
CA ILE A 45 -8.60 -9.86 -4.52
C ILE A 45 -8.44 -9.96 -6.03
N PHE A 46 -7.61 -9.09 -6.63
CA PHE A 46 -7.34 -9.07 -8.06
C PHE A 46 -6.40 -10.19 -8.52
N ARG A 47 -5.91 -11.02 -7.60
CA ARG A 47 -5.29 -12.31 -7.96
C ARG A 47 -6.30 -13.25 -8.63
N ASN A 48 -7.58 -13.12 -8.32
CA ASN A 48 -8.64 -13.86 -8.99
C ASN A 48 -8.85 -13.25 -10.40
N PRO A 49 -8.70 -14.04 -11.49
CA PRO A 49 -8.88 -13.55 -12.85
C PRO A 49 -10.28 -13.04 -13.17
N ASP A 50 -11.29 -13.49 -12.44
CA ASP A 50 -12.69 -13.10 -12.62
C ASP A 50 -13.04 -11.77 -11.90
N ARG A 51 -12.07 -11.16 -11.22
CA ARG A 51 -12.23 -9.88 -10.52
C ARG A 51 -11.54 -8.76 -11.30
N PHE A 52 -12.35 -7.81 -11.78
CA PHE A 52 -11.90 -6.62 -12.52
C PHE A 52 -12.17 -5.31 -11.77
N ASP A 53 -12.88 -5.37 -10.66
CA ASP A 53 -13.13 -4.24 -9.75
C ASP A 53 -13.36 -4.74 -8.32
N TYR A 54 -13.31 -3.82 -7.35
CA TYR A 54 -13.73 -4.07 -5.98
C TYR A 54 -15.22 -4.42 -5.93
N ASP A 55 -15.64 -5.21 -4.93
CA ASP A 55 -17.06 -5.47 -4.68
C ASP A 55 -17.76 -4.14 -4.31
N GLY A 56 -18.61 -3.64 -5.22
CA GLY A 56 -19.24 -2.31 -5.10
C GLY A 56 -18.39 -1.14 -5.61
N GLY A 57 -17.27 -1.42 -6.27
CA GLY A 57 -16.34 -0.42 -6.82
C GLY A 57 -15.43 0.25 -5.78
N PHE A 58 -14.48 1.06 -6.24
CA PHE A 58 -13.51 1.72 -5.36
C PHE A 58 -14.16 2.66 -4.33
N VAL A 59 -15.32 3.24 -4.64
CA VAL A 59 -16.06 4.13 -3.73
C VAL A 59 -16.52 3.37 -2.49
N GLU A 60 -17.12 2.19 -2.69
CA GLU A 60 -17.55 1.34 -1.58
C GLU A 60 -16.34 0.82 -0.80
N GLN A 61 -15.25 0.45 -1.48
CA GLN A 61 -14.02 0.04 -0.82
C GLN A 61 -13.45 1.17 0.06
N LEU A 62 -13.43 2.41 -0.43
CA LEU A 62 -13.01 3.57 0.37
C LEU A 62 -13.92 3.75 1.59
N ARG A 63 -15.24 3.65 1.42
CA ARG A 63 -16.22 3.74 2.52
C ARG A 63 -15.99 2.68 3.60
N ARG A 64 -15.70 1.44 3.20
CA ARG A 64 -15.33 0.35 4.11
C ARG A 64 -14.05 0.69 4.87
N GLY A 65 -13.03 1.21 4.18
CA GLY A 65 -11.77 1.66 4.77
C GLY A 65 -11.95 2.76 5.82
N LEU A 66 -12.74 3.78 5.51
CA LEU A 66 -13.10 4.88 6.42
C LEU A 66 -13.86 4.38 7.65
N THR A 67 -14.83 3.47 7.44
CA THR A 67 -15.60 2.86 8.54
C THR A 67 -14.69 2.07 9.50
N LEU A 68 -13.76 1.28 8.95
CA LEU A 68 -12.78 0.53 9.73
C LEU A 68 -11.83 1.47 10.49
N ARG A 69 -11.29 2.49 9.82
CA ARG A 69 -10.46 3.54 10.43
C ARG A 69 -11.16 4.15 11.63
N ASP A 70 -12.42 4.55 11.50
CA ASP A 70 -13.16 5.20 12.59
C ASP A 70 -13.40 4.27 13.77
N ARG A 71 -13.68 2.98 13.50
CA ARG A 71 -13.78 1.96 14.54
C ARG A 71 -12.46 1.80 15.31
N ILE A 72 -11.34 1.73 14.60
CA ILE A 72 -10.01 1.62 15.21
C ILE A 72 -9.65 2.89 15.99
N ARG A 73 -9.96 4.08 15.43
CA ARG A 73 -9.67 5.38 16.07
C ARG A 73 -10.37 5.55 17.42
N ARG A 74 -11.55 4.96 17.59
CA ARG A 74 -12.24 4.94 18.90
C ARG A 74 -11.46 4.18 19.97
N ILE A 75 -10.70 3.16 19.57
CA ILE A 75 -9.85 2.35 20.46
C ILE A 75 -8.49 3.03 20.66
N LEU A 76 -7.89 3.54 19.59
CA LEU A 76 -6.52 4.08 19.57
C LEU A 76 -6.50 5.61 19.41
N ARG A 77 -6.76 6.33 20.50
CA ARG A 77 -6.73 7.80 20.48
C ARG A 77 -5.30 8.30 20.25
N GLY A 78 -5.13 9.21 19.28
CA GLY A 78 -3.84 9.85 18.98
C GLY A 78 -2.86 9.02 18.14
N VAL A 79 -3.18 7.76 17.82
CA VAL A 79 -2.34 6.90 16.98
C VAL A 79 -2.58 7.22 15.50
N PRO A 80 -1.52 7.44 14.68
CA PRO A 80 -1.65 7.53 13.23
C PRO A 80 -2.25 6.26 12.62
N ILE A 81 -3.33 6.42 11.87
CA ILE A 81 -3.97 5.34 11.09
C ILE A 81 -3.89 5.76 9.63
N PHE A 82 -2.92 5.20 8.92
CA PHE A 82 -2.78 5.38 7.50
C PHE A 82 -3.84 4.55 6.79
N LEU A 83 -4.59 5.17 5.88
CA LEU A 83 -5.56 4.49 5.04
C LEU A 83 -5.06 4.54 3.60
N THR A 84 -4.77 3.37 3.04
CA THR A 84 -4.41 3.25 1.62
C THR A 84 -5.66 3.50 0.81
N ILE A 85 -5.60 4.47 -0.10
CA ILE A 85 -6.70 4.70 -1.04
C ILE A 85 -6.79 3.47 -1.95
N PRO A 86 -8.00 2.99 -2.29
CA PRO A 86 -8.16 1.89 -3.24
C PRO A 86 -7.41 2.17 -4.55
N ASP A 87 -6.65 1.18 -4.99
CA ASP A 87 -5.83 1.24 -6.20
C ASP A 87 -6.04 0.01 -7.07
N TYR A 88 -5.55 0.09 -8.30
CA TYR A 88 -5.63 -1.00 -9.28
C TYR A 88 -4.21 -1.42 -9.64
N CYS A 89 -3.84 -2.62 -9.21
CA CYS A 89 -2.52 -3.19 -9.41
C CYS A 89 -2.34 -3.74 -10.83
N ASP A 90 -1.11 -3.65 -11.35
CA ASP A 90 -0.73 -4.34 -12.60
C ASP A 90 0.16 -5.56 -12.34
N ASP A 91 0.73 -5.68 -11.15
CA ASP A 91 1.76 -6.67 -10.85
C ASP A 91 1.20 -8.10 -10.64
N TYR A 92 0.00 -8.25 -10.07
CA TYR A 92 -0.65 -9.58 -9.95
C TYR A 92 -1.06 -10.19 -11.28
N ARG A 93 -1.58 -9.35 -12.18
CA ARG A 93 -2.09 -9.74 -13.50
C ARG A 93 -1.81 -8.57 -14.46
N PRO A 94 -0.66 -8.58 -15.15
CA PRO A 94 -0.30 -7.52 -16.09
C PRO A 94 -1.43 -7.30 -17.11
N TYR A 95 -1.83 -6.05 -17.28
CA TYR A 95 -2.95 -5.61 -18.13
C TYR A 95 -4.34 -6.10 -17.71
N GLY A 96 -4.44 -6.89 -16.63
CA GLY A 96 -5.67 -7.59 -16.24
C GLY A 96 -6.75 -6.69 -15.65
N LEU A 97 -6.38 -5.47 -15.23
CA LEU A 97 -7.31 -4.45 -14.71
C LEU A 97 -7.44 -3.24 -15.65
N TRP A 98 -6.88 -3.31 -16.85
CA TRP A 98 -7.01 -2.25 -17.84
C TRP A 98 -8.39 -2.37 -18.51
N LEU A 99 -9.02 -1.25 -18.79
CA LEU A 99 -10.31 -1.15 -19.48
C LEU A 99 -10.05 -0.39 -20.77
N ASP A 100 -10.10 -1.01 -21.95
CA ASP A 100 -9.88 -0.36 -23.25
C ASP A 100 -8.73 0.70 -23.26
N ASP A 101 -9.06 1.99 -23.23
CA ASP A 101 -8.13 3.14 -23.22
C ASP A 101 -7.78 3.67 -21.81
N TYR A 102 -8.21 2.96 -20.78
CA TYR A 102 -8.18 3.34 -19.37
C TYR A 102 -7.42 2.30 -18.53
N ASP A 103 -6.13 2.59 -18.32
CA ASP A 103 -5.22 1.68 -17.61
C ASP A 103 -5.38 1.70 -16.08
N ASN A 104 -4.61 0.84 -15.41
CA ASN A 104 -4.62 0.72 -13.96
C ASN A 104 -4.17 2.01 -13.23
N ILE A 105 -3.31 2.82 -13.86
CA ILE A 105 -2.84 4.09 -13.31
C ILE A 105 -4.00 5.08 -13.27
N PHE A 106 -4.73 5.24 -14.38
CA PHE A 106 -5.87 6.16 -14.43
C PHE A 106 -7.00 5.75 -13.49
N ARG A 107 -7.35 4.46 -13.42
CA ARG A 107 -8.33 3.96 -12.45
C ARG A 107 -7.92 4.25 -10.99
N THR A 108 -6.61 4.17 -10.71
CA THR A 108 -6.07 4.53 -9.39
C THR A 108 -6.14 6.04 -9.14
N LEU A 109 -5.85 6.86 -10.15
CA LEU A 109 -5.98 8.32 -10.07
C LEU A 109 -7.42 8.75 -9.77
N ASP A 110 -8.44 8.14 -10.39
CA ASP A 110 -9.85 8.41 -10.06
C ASP A 110 -10.16 8.17 -8.60
N SER A 111 -9.68 7.04 -8.07
CA SER A 111 -9.89 6.67 -6.68
C SER A 111 -9.22 7.67 -5.73
N ILE A 112 -8.04 8.16 -6.10
CA ILE A 112 -7.31 9.20 -5.37
C ILE A 112 -8.08 10.52 -5.39
N MET A 113 -8.45 11.00 -6.57
CA MET A 113 -9.13 12.29 -6.71
C MET A 113 -10.49 12.27 -5.99
N TYR A 114 -11.24 11.19 -6.13
CA TYR A 114 -12.49 10.98 -5.39
C TYR A 114 -12.28 11.02 -3.87
N ALA A 115 -11.29 10.29 -3.35
CA ALA A 115 -11.04 10.24 -1.91
C ALA A 115 -10.65 11.62 -1.34
N LEU A 116 -9.79 12.35 -2.06
CA LEU A 116 -9.31 13.66 -1.64
C LEU A 116 -10.41 14.73 -1.68
N ASP A 117 -11.30 14.67 -2.67
CA ASP A 117 -12.47 15.55 -2.77
C ASP A 117 -13.52 15.22 -1.70
N LYS A 118 -13.82 13.92 -1.52
CA LYS A 118 -14.94 13.48 -0.68
C LYS A 118 -14.70 13.69 0.82
N GLU A 119 -13.51 13.33 1.31
CA GLU A 119 -13.16 13.48 2.73
C GLU A 119 -11.66 13.76 2.90
N PRO A 120 -11.23 15.03 2.98
CA PRO A 120 -9.84 15.37 3.20
C PRO A 120 -9.27 14.72 4.47
N TYR A 121 -8.37 13.74 4.30
CA TYR A 121 -7.76 13.03 5.41
C TYR A 121 -6.23 13.03 5.31
N ARG A 122 -5.57 13.65 6.30
CA ARG A 122 -4.11 13.85 6.29
C ARG A 122 -3.26 12.58 6.31
N TYR A 123 -3.85 11.44 6.67
CA TYR A 123 -3.17 10.14 6.72
C TYR A 123 -3.65 9.21 5.61
N TYR A 124 -4.23 9.73 4.53
CA TYR A 124 -4.26 8.96 3.31
C TYR A 124 -2.83 8.59 2.89
N LEU A 125 -2.65 7.31 2.60
CA LEU A 125 -1.45 6.78 1.99
C LEU A 125 -1.73 6.71 0.49
N ILE A 126 -1.21 7.68 -0.25
CA ILE A 126 -1.49 7.83 -1.69
C ILE A 126 -0.73 6.73 -2.45
N PRO A 127 -1.42 5.77 -3.10
CA PRO A 127 -0.77 4.73 -3.87
C PRO A 127 -0.20 5.32 -5.16
N ILE A 128 1.05 4.98 -5.46
CA ILE A 128 1.73 5.25 -6.72
C ILE A 128 1.78 3.93 -7.46
N GLN A 129 1.01 3.86 -8.53
CA GLN A 129 0.94 2.70 -9.41
C GLN A 129 1.84 2.88 -10.63
N GLY A 130 2.11 1.76 -11.28
CA GLY A 130 2.88 1.66 -12.51
C GLY A 130 2.50 0.39 -13.24
N TYR A 131 3.09 0.20 -14.41
CA TYR A 131 2.99 -1.03 -15.18
C TYR A 131 3.95 -2.09 -14.62
N ASN A 132 3.59 -3.35 -14.77
CA ASN A 132 4.32 -4.48 -14.24
C ASN A 132 5.75 -4.56 -14.80
N GLU A 133 6.73 -4.70 -13.90
CA GLU A 133 8.17 -4.83 -14.22
C GLU A 133 8.74 -3.70 -15.09
N LEU A 134 8.08 -2.54 -15.15
CA LEU A 134 8.55 -1.35 -15.87
C LEU A 134 8.71 -0.16 -14.90
N PRO A 135 9.90 0.03 -14.30
CA PRO A 135 10.12 1.04 -13.27
C PRO A 135 9.68 2.46 -13.63
N ASP A 136 10.00 2.90 -14.85
CA ASP A 136 9.77 4.28 -15.30
C ASP A 136 8.28 4.61 -15.46
N SER A 137 7.42 3.60 -15.58
CA SER A 137 5.97 3.81 -15.71
C SER A 137 5.32 4.51 -14.53
N ILE A 138 5.95 4.51 -13.34
CA ILE A 138 5.43 5.25 -12.18
C ILE A 138 5.52 6.76 -12.38
N GLU A 139 6.36 7.24 -13.30
CA GLU A 139 6.48 8.67 -13.60
C GLU A 139 5.16 9.23 -14.09
N LYS A 140 4.41 8.46 -14.90
CA LYS A 140 3.05 8.83 -15.33
C LYS A 140 2.15 9.12 -14.12
N SER A 141 2.14 8.24 -13.11
CA SER A 141 1.36 8.47 -11.88
C SER A 141 1.82 9.74 -11.16
N LEU A 142 3.12 9.95 -11.04
CA LEU A 142 3.71 11.08 -10.33
C LEU A 142 3.46 12.43 -11.02
N GLU A 143 3.53 12.47 -12.35
CA GLU A 143 3.22 13.63 -13.19
C GLU A 143 1.77 14.08 -12.98
N TYR A 144 0.80 13.15 -13.04
CA TYR A 144 -0.60 13.48 -12.77
C TYR A 144 -0.80 13.96 -11.34
N LEU A 145 -0.21 13.29 -10.35
CA LEU A 145 -0.29 13.72 -8.95
C LEU A 145 0.33 15.09 -8.72
N GLU A 146 1.37 15.47 -9.47
CA GLU A 146 1.94 16.82 -9.42
C GLU A 146 1.01 17.85 -10.07
N ALA A 147 0.50 17.54 -11.26
CA ALA A 147 -0.41 18.40 -12.01
C ALA A 147 -1.69 18.72 -11.21
N TYR A 148 -2.26 17.73 -10.52
CA TYR A 148 -3.40 17.90 -9.61
C TYR A 148 -3.03 18.53 -8.25
N GLY A 149 -1.77 18.87 -8.02
CA GLY A 149 -1.31 19.51 -6.78
C GLY A 149 -1.25 18.57 -5.56
N VAL A 150 -1.50 17.26 -5.75
CA VAL A 150 -1.45 16.27 -4.67
C VAL A 150 -0.04 16.17 -4.08
N LEU A 151 1.00 16.24 -4.91
CA LEU A 151 2.40 16.28 -4.44
C LEU A 151 2.72 17.52 -3.60
N LYS A 152 1.96 18.61 -3.71
CA LYS A 152 2.20 19.83 -2.91
C LYS A 152 1.56 19.72 -1.53
N THR A 153 0.42 19.05 -1.42
CA THR A 153 -0.42 19.04 -0.22
C THR A 153 -0.24 17.79 0.65
N HIS A 154 0.05 16.63 0.05
CA HIS A 154 0.12 15.36 0.76
C HIS A 154 1.55 14.97 1.16
N LYS A 155 1.65 14.15 2.22
CA LYS A 155 2.91 13.79 2.87
C LYS A 155 3.27 12.30 2.80
N TYR A 156 2.28 11.43 2.62
CA TYR A 156 2.44 9.98 2.73
C TYR A 156 2.06 9.31 1.42
N TYR A 157 3.00 8.55 0.87
CA TYR A 157 2.85 7.85 -0.41
C TYR A 157 3.28 6.40 -0.24
N ALA A 158 2.67 5.52 -1.02
CA ALA A 158 3.08 4.13 -1.12
C ALA A 158 3.40 3.76 -2.55
N VAL A 159 4.54 3.12 -2.78
CA VAL A 159 4.84 2.49 -4.07
C VAL A 159 4.19 1.11 -4.08
N ALA A 160 3.19 0.94 -4.95
CA ALA A 160 2.20 -0.14 -4.86
C ALA A 160 2.24 -1.13 -6.04
N ASN A 161 3.19 -0.99 -6.97
CA ASN A 161 3.37 -1.88 -8.13
C ASN A 161 4.52 -2.90 -7.96
N LEU A 162 4.89 -3.25 -6.73
CA LEU A 162 6.10 -4.04 -6.42
C LEU A 162 5.83 -5.33 -5.63
N CYS A 163 4.58 -5.62 -5.27
CA CYS A 163 4.19 -6.66 -4.31
C CYS A 163 4.58 -8.07 -4.74
N VAL A 164 4.57 -8.36 -6.06
CA VAL A 164 5.02 -9.66 -6.59
C VAL A 164 6.39 -9.66 -7.24
N SER A 165 7.00 -8.49 -7.44
CA SER A 165 8.30 -8.43 -8.11
C SER A 165 9.35 -9.16 -7.29
N ARG A 166 10.08 -10.06 -7.94
CA ARG A 166 11.25 -10.74 -7.36
C ARG A 166 12.56 -10.09 -7.80
N ARG A 167 12.49 -9.16 -8.76
CA ARG A 167 13.66 -8.53 -9.36
C ARG A 167 14.10 -7.36 -8.50
N VAL A 168 15.16 -7.59 -7.73
CA VAL A 168 15.75 -6.55 -6.87
C VAL A 168 16.11 -5.29 -7.66
N LYS A 169 16.55 -5.43 -8.92
CA LYS A 169 16.86 -4.30 -9.80
C LYS A 169 15.61 -3.43 -10.04
N THR A 170 14.52 -4.04 -10.53
CA THR A 170 13.22 -3.38 -10.73
C THR A 170 12.78 -2.63 -9.48
N ILE A 171 12.71 -3.31 -8.33
CA ILE A 171 12.29 -2.70 -7.05
C ILE A 171 13.14 -1.47 -6.70
N VAL A 172 14.46 -1.59 -6.80
CA VAL A 172 15.37 -0.49 -6.42
C VAL A 172 15.26 0.68 -7.40
N GLU A 173 15.10 0.42 -8.70
CA GLU A 173 14.93 1.47 -9.72
C GLU A 173 13.62 2.22 -9.53
N THR A 174 12.50 1.52 -9.36
CA THR A 174 11.19 2.13 -9.06
C THR A 174 11.26 3.00 -7.81
N LEU A 175 11.88 2.51 -6.73
CA LEU A 175 12.01 3.28 -5.49
C LEU A 175 12.96 4.49 -5.61
N ARG A 176 13.95 4.45 -6.51
CA ARG A 176 14.81 5.62 -6.79
C ARG A 176 14.03 6.71 -7.49
N ILE A 177 13.23 6.36 -8.49
CA ILE A 177 12.35 7.30 -9.21
C ILE A 177 11.38 7.94 -8.22
N ALA A 178 10.67 7.12 -7.44
CA ALA A 178 9.74 7.63 -6.42
C ALA A 178 10.43 8.57 -5.42
N ARG A 179 11.64 8.23 -4.95
CA ARG A 179 12.41 9.10 -4.03
C ARG A 179 12.84 10.41 -4.69
N ALA A 180 13.24 10.40 -5.96
CA ALA A 180 13.65 11.61 -6.67
C ALA A 180 12.50 12.63 -6.74
N TRP A 181 11.29 12.15 -7.08
CA TRP A 181 10.08 12.97 -7.13
C TRP A 181 9.62 13.44 -5.74
N LEU A 182 9.53 12.51 -4.78
CA LEU A 182 8.91 12.76 -3.48
C LEU A 182 9.85 13.43 -2.47
N LYS A 183 11.16 13.51 -2.76
CA LYS A 183 12.18 14.20 -1.96
C LYS A 183 12.15 13.77 -0.48
N ASN A 184 11.66 14.62 0.42
CA ASN A 184 11.62 14.39 1.87
C ASN A 184 10.28 13.80 2.37
N LYS A 185 9.32 13.53 1.48
CA LYS A 185 8.03 12.92 1.85
C LYS A 185 8.21 11.47 2.30
N HIS A 186 7.21 10.97 3.02
CA HIS A 186 7.20 9.59 3.52
C HIS A 186 6.87 8.63 2.38
N ILE A 187 7.73 7.63 2.17
CA ILE A 187 7.52 6.55 1.21
C ILE A 187 7.37 5.22 1.96
N HIS A 188 6.22 4.58 1.78
CA HIS A 188 6.01 3.18 2.10
C HIS A 188 6.28 2.32 0.85
N ALA A 189 7.00 1.22 0.98
CA ALA A 189 7.18 0.26 -0.10
C ALA A 189 6.40 -1.01 0.20
N PHE A 190 5.36 -1.28 -0.60
CA PHE A 190 4.53 -2.46 -0.37
C PHE A 190 5.24 -3.75 -0.80
N GLY A 191 5.22 -4.76 0.08
CA GLY A 191 5.55 -6.14 -0.25
C GLY A 191 6.99 -6.43 -0.71
N ILE A 192 7.95 -5.51 -0.52
CA ILE A 192 9.31 -5.69 -1.02
C ILE A 192 10.06 -6.83 -0.31
N SER A 193 10.88 -7.57 -1.07
CA SER A 193 11.73 -8.62 -0.49
C SER A 193 12.80 -8.06 0.45
N LEU A 194 13.21 -8.85 1.46
CA LEU A 194 14.33 -8.48 2.34
C LEU A 194 15.65 -8.24 1.58
N ARG A 195 15.86 -8.94 0.46
CA ARG A 195 17.02 -8.72 -0.43
C ARG A 195 16.98 -7.32 -1.06
N ALA A 196 15.81 -6.89 -1.51
CA ALA A 196 15.63 -5.54 -2.05
C ALA A 196 15.71 -4.47 -0.96
N LEU A 197 15.14 -4.71 0.23
CA LEU A 197 15.22 -3.81 1.37
C LEU A 197 16.66 -3.45 1.73
N ARG A 198 17.60 -4.41 1.69
CA ARG A 198 19.04 -4.16 1.95
C ARG A 198 19.62 -3.06 1.06
N ARG A 199 19.13 -2.95 -0.18
CA ARG A 199 19.59 -1.96 -1.18
C ARG A 199 18.73 -0.70 -1.20
N ALA A 200 17.46 -0.80 -0.81
CA ALA A 200 16.48 0.29 -0.90
C ALA A 200 16.20 1.01 0.43
N LYS A 201 16.75 0.55 1.57
CA LYS A 201 16.44 1.10 2.90
C LYS A 201 16.64 2.62 3.05
N ASN A 202 17.52 3.22 2.26
CA ASN A 202 17.77 4.67 2.29
C ASN A 202 16.79 5.46 1.38
N LEU A 203 16.00 4.76 0.58
CA LEU A 203 15.02 5.35 -0.34
C LEU A 203 13.61 5.39 0.27
N ILE A 204 13.37 4.69 1.38
CA ILE A 204 12.03 4.49 1.96
C ILE A 204 12.01 4.81 3.45
N ASN A 205 10.82 5.04 3.96
CA ASN A 205 10.57 5.32 5.38
C ASN A 205 9.91 4.13 6.07
N SER A 206 9.13 3.34 5.34
CA SER A 206 8.55 2.09 5.83
C SER A 206 8.38 1.05 4.73
N PHE A 207 8.19 -0.19 5.13
CA PHE A 207 7.80 -1.31 4.27
C PHE A 207 6.92 -2.27 5.06
N ASP A 208 6.27 -3.20 4.39
CA ASP A 208 5.50 -4.25 5.03
C ASP A 208 5.90 -5.65 4.55
N SER A 209 5.47 -6.65 5.31
CA SER A 209 5.52 -8.04 4.90
C SER A 209 4.59 -8.88 5.73
N MET A 210 3.84 -9.73 5.03
CA MET A 210 3.08 -10.83 5.62
C MET A 210 3.73 -12.19 5.30
N ALA A 211 5.02 -12.23 4.93
CA ALA A 211 5.68 -13.47 4.52
C ALA A 211 5.68 -14.57 5.60
N TRP A 212 5.58 -14.20 6.88
CA TRP A 212 5.49 -15.15 8.00
C TRP A 212 4.16 -15.91 8.05
N THR A 213 3.12 -15.49 7.32
CA THR A 213 1.85 -16.24 7.19
C THR A 213 1.89 -17.27 6.06
N ARG A 214 2.93 -17.25 5.20
CA ARG A 214 3.05 -18.18 4.08
C ARG A 214 3.54 -19.55 4.57
N PRO A 215 3.06 -20.66 3.98
CA PRO A 215 3.58 -21.99 4.28
C PRO A 215 5.09 -22.02 4.06
N VAL A 216 5.85 -22.32 5.11
CA VAL A 216 7.28 -22.61 4.99
C VAL A 216 7.46 -24.10 4.71
N ASN A 217 8.32 -24.44 3.75
CA ASN A 217 8.72 -25.83 3.56
C ASN A 217 9.40 -26.31 4.87
N ILE A 218 8.85 -27.33 5.51
CA ILE A 218 9.32 -27.87 6.80
C ILE A 218 10.82 -28.23 6.75
N ARG A 219 11.36 -28.57 5.57
CA ARG A 219 12.80 -28.83 5.39
C ARG A 219 13.69 -27.61 5.68
N LEU A 220 13.19 -26.39 5.50
CA LEU A 220 13.93 -25.15 5.77
C LEU A 220 13.90 -24.71 7.24
N LEU A 221 13.01 -25.28 8.06
CA LEU A 221 12.94 -24.98 9.51
C LEU A 221 13.92 -25.83 10.34
N LYS A 222 14.47 -26.89 9.75
CA LYS A 222 15.37 -27.86 10.41
C LYS A 222 16.84 -27.72 10.00
N ALA A 223 17.18 -26.69 9.22
CA ALA A 223 18.53 -26.36 8.78
C ALA A 223 18.97 -25.05 9.44
#